data_AF-A0A7C7U6C3-F1
#
_entry.id   AF-A0A7C7U6C3-F1
#
_cell.length_a   1.000
_cell.length_b   1.000
_cell.length_c   1.000
_cell.angle_alpha   90.00
_cell.angle_beta   90.00
_cell.angle_gamma   90.00
#
_symmetry.space_group_name_H-M   'P 1'
#
loop_
_entity.id
_entity.type
_entity.pdbx_description
1 polymer ?
#
loop_
_entity_poly.entity_id
_entity_poly.type
_entity_poly.pdbx_seq_one_letter_code
_entity_poly.pdbx_strand_id
1 'polypeptide(L)'
;MRTLIDGAWENSSLDFHRSPSNARIQVMAFANLEPVVGMYFILPRSTNLVWNYIREVGPIETWRKVTSRLQERNRNKKYQSFGVGKITSCDPGGNFSPGENVLFLAPASPQCVERVVLPEALIAKADELEIQTAKSKGLLYLAEPRITVVESKWWSRVRRWSEHSGQLLRPEDVAPIAQELHRLAREVDWSAAHELLAEAPTPVREIYSTLGTFVAPRGKRKRAVLFGYGHYAKTNIVPNVRKYLDIESVHEIDPIQVPKNWGKLPSWDSSPGPRATEDFDVYFLAGYHHTHAPLAAVALAKGAYAVAEKPIAVDEGQLQELLEAMEHARGGLFSCFHKRYSPLNKIALEDLDHRPGKPINYNCIVYEVPLPEMHWYRWPNSKSRLISNGCHWIDHFLHLNDYCEVASTLVGSGSDGTINCSVGLTNGAYFTMVLTDTGSQRIGLQEYVELRSEGVTVKITNSSHYISENRLRVLRRKRVKKTVSYKLMYRSIAAQIADGKPGDSIDSVRVSSQLILELEDLLLEESQGNKDLL
;
A
#
# COMPACT_ATOMS: atom_id res chain seq x y z
N MET A 1 -2.63 2.48 23.48
CA MET A 1 -3.12 1.17 23.96
C MET A 1 -1.94 0.25 24.26
N ARG A 2 -2.17 -0.70 25.17
CA ARG A 2 -1.25 -1.81 25.40
C ARG A 2 -1.32 -2.82 24.26
N THR A 3 -0.16 -3.30 23.85
CA THR A 3 0.00 -4.29 22.77
C THR A 3 1.05 -5.30 23.19
N LEU A 4 0.82 -6.58 22.89
CA LEU A 4 1.80 -7.63 23.14
C LEU A 4 2.83 -7.63 22.00
N ILE A 5 4.06 -7.20 22.30
CA ILE A 5 5.14 -7.08 21.33
C ILE A 5 6.36 -7.83 21.86
N ASP A 6 6.79 -8.88 21.15
CA ASP A 6 7.93 -9.73 21.55
C ASP A 6 7.85 -10.25 23.00
N GLY A 7 6.64 -10.58 23.45
CA GLY A 7 6.36 -11.09 24.79
C GLY A 7 6.17 -10.02 25.87
N ALA A 8 6.39 -8.73 25.55
CA ALA A 8 6.17 -7.63 26.48
C ALA A 8 4.80 -6.98 26.26
N TRP A 9 4.04 -6.80 27.35
CA TRP A 9 2.74 -6.11 27.36
C TRP A 9 2.94 -4.62 27.69
N GLU A 10 3.04 -3.78 26.67
CA GLU A 10 3.47 -2.38 26.82
C GLU A 10 2.48 -1.38 26.22
N ASN A 11 2.25 -0.26 26.91
CA ASN A 11 1.51 0.89 26.38
C ASN A 11 2.35 1.69 25.39
N SER A 12 2.56 1.14 24.20
CA SER A 12 3.50 1.67 23.20
C SER A 12 2.90 1.93 21.82
N SER A 13 1.61 1.61 21.62
CA SER A 13 0.90 1.76 20.34
C SER A 13 -0.24 2.76 20.45
N LEU A 14 -0.60 3.39 19.33
CA LEU A 14 -1.89 4.05 19.21
C LEU A 14 -3.03 3.03 19.22
N ASP A 15 -4.23 3.51 19.49
CA ASP A 15 -5.47 2.78 19.23
C ASP A 15 -5.77 2.76 17.73
N PHE A 16 -6.35 1.66 17.23
CA PHE A 16 -6.94 1.64 15.88
C PHE A 16 -8.00 2.75 15.75
N HIS A 17 -8.05 3.39 14.58
CA HIS A 17 -9.09 4.35 14.27
C HIS A 17 -10.45 3.67 14.15
N ARG A 18 -11.50 4.29 14.71
CA ARG A 18 -12.87 3.80 14.57
C ARG A 18 -13.59 4.48 13.39
N SER A 19 -13.58 3.81 12.24
CA SER A 19 -14.44 4.15 11.10
C SER A 19 -15.92 4.07 11.50
N PRO A 20 -16.83 4.82 10.83
CA PRO A 20 -18.27 4.60 10.95
C PRO A 20 -18.64 3.13 10.71
N SER A 21 -19.70 2.65 11.36
CA SER A 21 -20.18 1.26 11.40
C SER A 21 -19.26 0.24 12.09
N ASN A 22 -18.12 0.68 12.63
CA ASN A 22 -17.26 -0.16 13.46
C ASN A 22 -17.48 0.09 14.95
N ALA A 23 -17.39 -0.97 15.75
CA ALA A 23 -17.41 -0.92 17.20
C ALA A 23 -16.00 -1.05 17.78
N ARG A 24 -15.71 -0.30 18.84
CA ARG A 24 -14.49 -0.43 19.63
C ARG A 24 -14.76 -1.33 20.83
N ILE A 25 -13.98 -2.39 20.96
CA ILE A 25 -14.13 -3.41 22.01
C ILE A 25 -12.92 -3.36 22.94
N GLN A 26 -13.17 -3.24 24.24
CA GLN A 26 -12.19 -3.48 25.29
C GLN A 26 -12.05 -5.00 25.47
N VAL A 27 -10.87 -5.52 25.19
CA VAL A 27 -10.61 -6.96 25.23
C VAL A 27 -10.50 -7.44 26.67
N MET A 28 -11.19 -8.54 26.98
CA MET A 28 -11.10 -9.28 28.24
C MET A 28 -10.32 -10.58 28.07
N ALA A 29 -10.54 -11.29 26.95
CA ALA A 29 -9.82 -12.49 26.60
C ALA A 29 -9.54 -12.53 25.09
N PHE A 30 -8.37 -13.06 24.69
CA PHE A 30 -7.87 -13.06 23.32
C PHE A 30 -7.12 -14.36 23.01
N ALA A 31 -7.61 -15.11 22.03
CA ALA A 31 -7.04 -16.37 21.60
C ALA A 31 -6.66 -16.32 20.12
N ASN A 32 -5.41 -16.68 19.80
CA ASN A 32 -4.93 -16.74 18.42
C ASN A 32 -5.25 -18.11 17.83
N LEU A 33 -6.27 -18.20 16.98
CA LEU A 33 -6.77 -19.47 16.44
C LEU A 33 -5.81 -20.06 15.41
N GLU A 34 -5.30 -19.23 14.50
CA GLU A 34 -4.29 -19.63 13.53
C GLU A 34 -3.43 -18.43 13.04
N PRO A 35 -2.18 -18.66 12.65
CA PRO A 35 -1.36 -17.63 12.01
C PRO A 35 -1.85 -17.31 10.59
N VAL A 36 -1.82 -16.04 10.21
CA VAL A 36 -2.11 -15.58 8.84
C VAL A 36 -0.79 -15.34 8.12
N VAL A 37 -0.37 -16.34 7.34
CA VAL A 37 0.92 -16.35 6.62
C VAL A 37 0.76 -15.77 5.22
N GLY A 38 1.83 -15.23 4.63
CA GLY A 38 1.79 -14.80 3.23
C GLY A 38 1.08 -13.46 2.98
N MET A 39 0.81 -12.65 4.02
CA MET A 39 0.35 -11.26 3.84
C MET A 39 1.45 -10.30 3.40
N TYR A 40 2.72 -10.65 3.66
CA TYR A 40 3.87 -9.79 3.43
C TYR A 40 4.99 -10.55 2.72
N PHE A 41 5.80 -9.83 1.96
CA PHE A 41 7.01 -10.39 1.36
C PHE A 41 8.06 -10.74 2.43
N ILE A 42 8.29 -12.04 2.62
CA ILE A 42 9.39 -12.56 3.42
C ILE A 42 10.42 -13.12 2.45
N LEU A 43 11.58 -12.45 2.31
CA LEU A 43 12.66 -13.03 1.52
C LEU A 43 13.24 -14.24 2.26
N PRO A 44 13.53 -15.34 1.55
CA PRO A 44 14.25 -16.45 2.14
C PRO A 44 15.62 -15.99 2.68
N ARG A 45 16.01 -16.53 3.83
CA ARG A 45 17.31 -16.23 4.45
C ARG A 45 18.42 -16.88 3.61
N SER A 46 18.99 -16.13 2.67
CA SER A 46 20.07 -16.59 1.80
C SER A 46 21.16 -15.53 1.71
N THR A 47 22.38 -15.90 2.11
CA THR A 47 23.58 -15.07 1.99
C THR A 47 23.87 -14.73 0.53
N ASN A 48 23.64 -15.68 -0.38
CA ASN A 48 23.82 -15.48 -1.82
C ASN A 48 22.82 -14.47 -2.40
N LEU A 49 21.55 -14.50 -1.98
CA LEU A 49 20.56 -13.50 -2.42
C LEU A 49 20.91 -12.10 -1.90
N VAL A 50 21.33 -11.99 -0.64
CA VAL A 50 21.78 -10.72 -0.06
C VAL A 50 23.01 -10.19 -0.82
N TRP A 51 23.99 -11.04 -1.11
CA TRP A 51 25.18 -10.66 -1.85
C TRP A 51 24.87 -10.19 -3.27
N ASN A 52 23.98 -10.91 -3.99
CA ASN A 52 23.50 -10.49 -5.31
C ASN A 52 22.80 -9.12 -5.25
N TYR A 53 21.97 -8.89 -4.23
CA TYR A 53 21.29 -7.61 -4.05
C TYR A 53 22.25 -6.46 -3.71
N ILE A 54 23.29 -6.72 -2.90
CA ILE A 54 24.36 -5.74 -2.61
C ILE A 54 25.09 -5.32 -3.89
N ARG A 55 25.40 -6.26 -4.78
CA ARG A 55 26.05 -5.95 -6.06
C ARG A 55 25.17 -5.09 -6.98
N GLU A 56 23.85 -5.26 -6.90
CA GLU A 56 22.90 -4.55 -7.75
C GLU A 56 22.54 -3.15 -7.21
N VAL A 57 22.27 -3.04 -5.91
CA VAL A 57 21.69 -1.83 -5.30
C VAL A 57 22.69 -1.08 -4.39
N GLY A 58 23.75 -1.77 -3.94
CA GLY A 58 24.80 -1.24 -3.08
C GLY A 58 24.60 -1.55 -1.59
N PRO A 59 25.67 -1.49 -0.78
CA PRO A 59 25.67 -1.94 0.61
C PRO A 59 24.82 -1.08 1.54
N ILE A 60 24.86 0.26 1.39
CA ILE A 60 24.10 1.19 2.26
C ILE A 60 22.60 0.97 2.11
N GLU A 61 22.11 0.86 0.87
CA GLU A 61 20.69 0.65 0.59
C GLU A 61 20.23 -0.74 1.01
N THR A 62 21.10 -1.75 0.88
CA THR A 62 20.81 -3.09 1.40
C THR A 62 20.71 -3.07 2.92
N TRP A 63 21.63 -2.41 3.62
CA TRP A 63 21.59 -2.30 5.08
C TRP A 63 20.34 -1.56 5.57
N ARG A 64 19.96 -0.45 4.92
CA ARG A 64 18.69 0.25 5.19
C ARG A 64 17.48 -0.66 4.99
N LYS A 65 17.49 -1.46 3.91
CA LYS A 65 16.42 -2.41 3.61
C LYS A 65 16.30 -3.50 4.67
N VAL A 66 17.43 -4.07 5.10
CA VAL A 66 17.48 -5.13 6.13
C VAL A 66 17.05 -4.59 7.48
N THR A 67 17.57 -3.44 7.91
CA THR A 67 17.20 -2.81 9.20
C THR A 67 15.72 -2.45 9.27
N SER A 68 15.16 -1.85 8.22
CA SER A 68 13.72 -1.56 8.16
C SER A 68 12.88 -2.83 8.23
N ARG A 69 13.30 -3.94 7.62
CA ARG A 69 12.56 -5.21 7.67
C ARG A 69 12.62 -5.89 9.04
N LEU A 70 13.73 -5.76 9.75
CA LEU A 70 13.84 -6.23 11.13
C LEU A 70 12.85 -5.49 12.05
N GLN A 71 12.63 -4.19 11.80
CA GLN A 71 11.63 -3.39 12.52
C GLN A 71 10.18 -3.78 12.17
N GLU A 72 9.94 -4.38 11.00
CA GLU A 72 8.62 -4.85 10.56
C GLU A 72 8.31 -6.28 10.98
N ARG A 73 9.19 -6.95 11.74
CA ARG A 73 8.99 -8.35 12.16
C ARG A 73 7.68 -8.57 12.92
N ASN A 74 7.30 -7.64 13.80
CA ASN A 74 6.07 -7.76 14.60
C ASN A 74 4.82 -7.42 13.79
N ARG A 75 4.91 -6.47 12.85
CA ARG A 75 3.87 -6.22 11.86
C ARG A 75 3.54 -7.48 11.04
N ASN A 76 4.57 -8.26 10.69
CA ASN A 76 4.38 -9.45 9.84
C ASN A 76 3.77 -10.65 10.57
N LYS A 77 3.68 -10.63 11.91
CA LYS A 77 3.01 -11.66 12.70
C LYS A 77 1.54 -11.29 12.87
N LYS A 78 0.69 -11.82 11.99
CA LYS A 78 -0.76 -11.63 12.03
C LYS A 78 -1.46 -12.95 12.34
N TYR A 79 -2.62 -12.86 12.97
CA TYR A 79 -3.41 -14.01 13.44
C TYR A 79 -4.88 -13.83 13.10
N GLN A 80 -5.56 -14.93 12.85
CA GLN A 80 -7.01 -15.00 12.98
C GLN A 80 -7.30 -15.23 14.45
N SER A 81 -8.01 -14.32 15.09
CA SER A 81 -8.15 -14.35 16.55
C SER A 81 -9.60 -14.30 16.99
N PHE A 82 -9.90 -15.05 18.03
CA PHE A 82 -11.16 -14.99 18.76
C PHE A 82 -10.96 -14.20 20.04
N GLY A 83 -11.98 -13.47 20.47
CA GLY A 83 -11.95 -12.87 21.78
C GLY A 83 -13.30 -12.57 22.36
N VAL A 84 -13.22 -12.25 23.65
CA VAL A 84 -14.34 -11.83 24.49
C VAL A 84 -14.03 -10.43 24.98
N GLY A 85 -15.01 -9.54 24.98
CA GLY A 85 -14.79 -8.18 25.39
C GLY A 85 -16.06 -7.41 25.67
N LYS A 86 -15.89 -6.11 25.90
CA LYS A 86 -16.97 -5.17 26.19
C LYS A 86 -16.94 -4.00 25.22
N ILE A 87 -18.07 -3.64 24.65
CA ILE A 87 -18.15 -2.49 23.75
C ILE A 87 -17.92 -1.21 24.54
N THR A 88 -17.01 -0.38 24.05
CA THR A 88 -16.69 0.92 24.65
C THR A 88 -17.27 2.08 23.86
N SER A 89 -17.35 1.94 22.53
CA SER A 89 -17.99 2.92 21.65
C SER A 89 -18.45 2.25 20.35
N CYS A 90 -19.62 2.64 19.86
CA CYS A 90 -20.24 2.25 18.59
C CYS A 90 -21.08 3.43 18.06
N ASP A 91 -21.62 3.31 16.86
CA ASP A 91 -22.51 4.35 16.32
C ASP A 91 -23.93 4.24 16.92
N PRO A 92 -24.62 5.37 17.15
CA PRO A 92 -26.01 5.35 17.58
C PRO A 92 -26.91 4.63 16.57
N GLY A 93 -27.80 3.75 17.06
CA GLY A 93 -28.75 3.02 16.22
C GLY A 93 -28.21 1.75 15.55
N GLY A 94 -26.96 1.36 15.84
CA GLY A 94 -26.40 0.07 15.44
C GLY A 94 -26.96 -1.12 16.23
N ASN A 95 -26.44 -2.32 15.98
CA ASN A 95 -26.90 -3.55 16.65
C ASN A 95 -26.44 -3.65 18.12
N PHE A 96 -25.53 -2.76 18.52
CA PHE A 96 -24.88 -2.80 19.82
C PHE A 96 -24.88 -1.45 20.55
N SER A 97 -24.75 -1.51 21.87
CA SER A 97 -24.67 -0.37 22.78
C SER A 97 -23.38 -0.37 23.62
N PRO A 98 -22.85 0.81 24.00
CA PRO A 98 -21.74 0.89 24.94
C PRO A 98 -22.04 0.15 26.23
N GLY A 99 -21.11 -0.70 26.63
CA GLY A 99 -21.18 -1.52 27.83
C GLY A 99 -21.73 -2.93 27.63
N GLU A 100 -22.23 -3.28 26.44
CA GLU A 100 -22.61 -4.66 26.12
C GLU A 100 -21.38 -5.56 26.06
N ASN A 101 -21.55 -6.79 26.56
CA ASN A 101 -20.55 -7.83 26.46
C ASN A 101 -20.70 -8.58 25.13
N VAL A 102 -19.57 -8.84 24.47
CA VAL A 102 -19.55 -9.39 23.12
C VAL A 102 -18.45 -10.41 22.91
N LEU A 103 -18.72 -11.31 21.98
CA LEU A 103 -17.76 -12.18 21.31
C LEU A 103 -17.33 -11.51 20.01
N PHE A 104 -16.08 -11.69 19.60
CA PHE A 104 -15.63 -11.13 18.33
C PHE A 104 -14.60 -12.01 17.63
N LEU A 105 -14.58 -11.87 16.30
CA LEU A 105 -13.58 -12.45 15.42
C LEU A 105 -12.73 -11.31 14.86
N ALA A 106 -11.42 -11.33 15.12
CA ALA A 106 -10.48 -10.31 14.66
C ALA A 106 -9.60 -10.86 13.53
N PRO A 107 -9.86 -10.50 12.26
CA PRO A 107 -9.07 -10.96 11.13
C PRO A 107 -7.71 -10.28 11.07
N ALA A 108 -6.68 -11.05 10.73
CA ALA A 108 -5.31 -10.56 10.55
C ALA A 108 -4.84 -9.61 11.66
N SER A 109 -5.23 -9.90 12.91
CA SER A 109 -4.92 -9.07 14.07
C SER A 109 -3.45 -9.22 14.46
N PRO A 110 -2.90 -8.25 15.20
CA PRO A 110 -1.69 -8.49 15.99
C PRO A 110 -1.82 -9.67 16.96
N GLN A 111 -0.69 -10.04 17.56
CA GLN A 111 -0.63 -11.13 18.52
C GLN A 111 -1.59 -10.97 19.70
N CYS A 112 -1.70 -9.79 20.30
CA CYS A 112 -2.72 -9.43 21.29
C CYS A 112 -2.70 -7.90 21.49
N VAL A 113 -3.88 -7.30 21.67
CA VAL A 113 -4.08 -5.85 21.84
C VAL A 113 -5.12 -5.58 22.91
N GLU A 114 -4.98 -4.44 23.60
CA GLU A 114 -5.90 -4.04 24.67
C GLU A 114 -7.29 -3.71 24.12
N ARG A 115 -7.36 -3.20 22.89
CA ARG A 115 -8.60 -2.83 22.21
C ARG A 115 -8.54 -3.20 20.73
N VAL A 116 -9.66 -3.68 20.21
CA VAL A 116 -9.88 -3.90 18.79
C VAL A 116 -10.97 -2.97 18.26
N VAL A 117 -10.93 -2.70 16.96
CA VAL A 117 -12.00 -2.03 16.22
C VAL A 117 -12.43 -2.97 15.11
N LEU A 118 -13.71 -3.33 15.07
CA LEU A 118 -14.24 -4.31 14.14
C LEU A 118 -15.62 -3.88 13.63
N PRO A 119 -15.99 -4.22 12.38
CA PRO A 119 -17.35 -4.07 11.90
C PRO A 119 -18.31 -4.97 12.67
N GLU A 120 -19.57 -4.56 12.79
CA GLU A 120 -20.61 -5.31 13.52
C GLU A 120 -20.79 -6.75 13.01
N ALA A 121 -20.54 -6.99 11.71
CA ALA A 121 -20.63 -8.31 11.10
C ALA A 121 -19.66 -9.38 11.67
N LEU A 122 -18.64 -8.95 12.42
CA LEU A 122 -17.65 -9.84 13.06
C LEU A 122 -17.84 -9.96 14.57
N ILE A 123 -18.99 -9.50 15.08
CA ILE A 123 -19.29 -9.38 16.51
C ILE A 123 -20.60 -10.12 16.80
N ALA A 124 -20.68 -10.82 17.93
CA ALA A 124 -21.89 -11.43 18.46
C ALA A 124 -22.10 -11.02 19.93
N LYS A 125 -23.34 -10.98 20.40
CA LYS A 125 -23.64 -10.74 21.82
C LYS A 125 -23.20 -11.95 22.63
N ALA A 126 -22.54 -11.72 23.76
CA ALA A 126 -22.12 -12.79 24.66
C ALA A 126 -23.16 -12.99 25.77
N ASP A 127 -23.40 -14.24 26.17
CA ASP A 127 -24.21 -14.57 27.35
C ASP A 127 -23.40 -14.49 28.66
N GLU A 128 -24.08 -14.56 29.81
CA GLU A 128 -23.40 -14.45 31.11
C GLU A 128 -22.39 -15.57 31.37
N LEU A 129 -22.65 -16.79 30.88
CA LEU A 129 -21.78 -17.94 31.09
C LEU A 129 -20.49 -17.79 30.28
N GLU A 130 -20.62 -17.37 29.02
CA GLU A 130 -19.49 -17.08 28.11
C GLU A 130 -18.58 -15.97 28.66
N ILE A 131 -19.16 -14.99 29.36
CA ILE A 131 -18.37 -13.94 30.02
C ILE A 131 -17.70 -14.42 31.30
N GLN A 132 -18.35 -15.29 32.07
CA GLN A 132 -17.79 -15.81 33.32
C GLN A 132 -16.51 -16.61 33.08
N THR A 133 -16.44 -17.39 32.00
CA THR A 133 -15.23 -18.19 31.66
C THR A 133 -14.03 -17.31 31.26
N ALA A 134 -14.29 -16.11 30.73
CA ALA A 134 -13.28 -15.16 30.28
C ALA A 134 -12.92 -14.08 31.33
N LYS A 135 -13.48 -14.16 32.54
CA LYS A 135 -13.32 -13.13 33.58
C LYS A 135 -12.00 -13.31 34.33
N SER A 136 -11.16 -12.28 34.33
CA SER A 136 -9.92 -12.24 35.12
C SER A 136 -9.62 -10.85 35.65
N LYS A 137 -8.52 -10.67 36.41
CA LYS A 137 -8.07 -9.34 36.86
C LYS A 137 -7.36 -8.59 35.72
N GLY A 138 -6.77 -9.32 34.78
CA GLY A 138 -6.13 -8.79 33.59
C GLY A 138 -6.86 -9.15 32.29
N LEU A 139 -6.11 -9.17 31.20
CA LEU A 139 -6.53 -9.73 29.92
C LEU A 139 -6.01 -11.17 29.80
N LEU A 140 -6.88 -12.13 29.50
CA LEU A 140 -6.46 -13.51 29.27
C LEU A 140 -5.96 -13.69 27.84
N TYR A 141 -4.70 -14.11 27.67
CA TYR A 141 -4.09 -14.32 26.36
C TYR A 141 -3.72 -15.79 26.13
N LEU A 142 -4.21 -16.36 25.04
CA LEU A 142 -3.93 -17.73 24.63
C LEU A 142 -3.30 -17.76 23.22
N ALA A 143 -2.02 -18.10 23.16
CA ALA A 143 -1.26 -18.08 21.91
C ALA A 143 -1.62 -19.22 20.96
N GLU A 144 -1.95 -20.39 21.51
CA GLU A 144 -2.25 -21.62 20.77
C GLU A 144 -3.37 -22.38 21.49
N PRO A 145 -4.64 -22.05 21.22
CA PRO A 145 -5.77 -22.77 21.80
C PRO A 145 -5.82 -24.21 21.26
N ARG A 146 -6.14 -25.17 22.13
CA ARG A 146 -6.36 -26.57 21.73
C ARG A 146 -7.75 -26.74 21.13
N ILE A 147 -7.99 -26.10 19.99
CA ILE A 147 -9.28 -26.12 19.31
C ILE A 147 -9.10 -26.47 17.84
N THR A 148 -10.04 -27.25 17.31
CA THR A 148 -10.10 -27.52 15.88
C THR A 148 -10.92 -26.42 15.21
N VAL A 149 -10.31 -25.73 14.26
CA VAL A 149 -11.02 -24.81 13.37
C VAL A 149 -11.66 -25.62 12.26
N VAL A 150 -12.97 -25.47 12.07
CA VAL A 150 -13.71 -26.13 10.99
C VAL A 150 -13.60 -25.28 9.74
N GLU A 151 -12.82 -25.74 8.76
CA GLU A 151 -12.66 -25.00 7.51
C GLU A 151 -14.01 -24.89 6.78
N SER A 152 -14.37 -23.67 6.41
CA SER A 152 -15.62 -23.36 5.72
C SER A 152 -15.40 -22.25 4.70
N LYS A 153 -16.31 -22.12 3.73
CA LYS A 153 -16.19 -21.10 2.68
C LYS A 153 -16.11 -19.68 3.24
N TRP A 154 -16.82 -19.37 4.33
CA TRP A 154 -16.79 -18.04 4.95
C TRP A 154 -15.50 -17.85 5.75
N TRP A 155 -14.98 -18.91 6.41
CA TRP A 155 -13.72 -18.86 7.16
C TRP A 155 -12.56 -18.37 6.29
N SER A 156 -12.36 -19.01 5.13
CA SER A 156 -11.27 -18.65 4.22
C SER A 156 -11.43 -17.23 3.65
N ARG A 157 -12.67 -16.73 3.50
CA ARG A 157 -12.92 -15.33 3.07
C ARG A 157 -12.55 -14.34 4.16
N VAL A 158 -12.96 -14.60 5.40
CA VAL A 158 -12.75 -13.69 6.53
C VAL A 158 -11.29 -13.68 6.97
N ARG A 159 -10.55 -14.79 6.85
CA ARG A 159 -9.14 -14.90 7.27
C ARG A 159 -8.22 -13.78 6.77
N ARG A 160 -8.47 -13.29 5.54
CA ARG A 160 -7.68 -12.23 4.88
C ARG A 160 -8.39 -10.88 4.84
N TRP A 161 -9.55 -10.77 5.50
CA TRP A 161 -10.43 -9.64 5.35
C TRP A 161 -9.82 -8.39 5.98
N SER A 162 -10.01 -7.27 5.28
CA SER A 162 -9.70 -5.93 5.73
C SER A 162 -10.74 -5.01 5.11
N GLU A 163 -11.13 -3.95 5.81
CA GLU A 163 -12.02 -2.91 5.27
C GLU A 163 -11.46 -2.28 3.98
N HIS A 164 -10.15 -2.32 3.79
CA HIS A 164 -9.43 -1.80 2.61
C HIS A 164 -9.36 -2.77 1.43
N SER A 165 -9.82 -4.02 1.60
CA SER A 165 -9.66 -5.06 0.58
C SER A 165 -10.63 -4.94 -0.60
N GLY A 166 -11.73 -4.22 -0.44
CA GLY A 166 -12.84 -4.24 -1.41
C GLY A 166 -13.65 -5.54 -1.39
N GLN A 167 -13.37 -6.45 -0.45
CA GLN A 167 -14.19 -7.63 -0.21
C GLN A 167 -15.29 -7.27 0.78
N LEU A 168 -16.55 -7.43 0.37
CA LEU A 168 -17.68 -7.23 1.26
C LEU A 168 -17.82 -8.40 2.23
N LEU A 169 -18.02 -8.09 3.52
CA LEU A 169 -18.55 -9.07 4.46
C LEU A 169 -20.02 -9.29 4.10
N ARG A 170 -20.32 -10.50 3.61
CA ARG A 170 -21.62 -10.76 3.01
C ARG A 170 -22.67 -10.99 4.10
N PRO A 171 -23.92 -10.51 3.94
CA PRO A 171 -24.97 -10.73 4.93
C PRO A 171 -25.18 -12.22 5.27
N GLU A 172 -25.01 -13.12 4.30
CA GLU A 172 -25.12 -14.56 4.52
C GLU A 172 -24.01 -15.15 5.40
N ASP A 173 -22.87 -14.45 5.56
CA ASP A 173 -21.74 -14.90 6.37
C ASP A 173 -21.89 -14.53 7.85
N VAL A 174 -22.75 -13.54 8.17
CA VAL A 174 -22.90 -13.01 9.55
C VAL A 174 -23.43 -14.06 10.52
N ALA A 175 -24.49 -14.79 10.16
CA ALA A 175 -25.05 -15.81 11.04
C ALA A 175 -24.10 -17.01 11.28
N PRO A 176 -23.43 -17.57 10.25
CA PRO A 176 -22.36 -18.55 10.45
C PRO A 176 -21.22 -18.07 11.34
N ILE A 177 -20.78 -16.81 11.20
CA ILE A 177 -19.74 -16.23 12.06
C ILE A 177 -20.21 -16.18 13.51
N ALA A 178 -21.44 -15.70 13.76
CA ALA A 178 -21.98 -15.65 15.12
C ALA A 178 -22.11 -17.04 15.76
N GLN A 179 -22.57 -18.05 15.00
CA GLN A 179 -22.64 -19.43 15.48
C GLN A 179 -21.26 -19.97 15.86
N GLU A 180 -20.25 -19.70 15.04
CA GLU A 180 -18.87 -20.10 15.33
C GLU A 180 -18.30 -19.37 16.55
N LEU A 181 -18.60 -18.08 16.73
CA LEU A 181 -18.19 -17.34 17.93
C LEU A 181 -18.73 -17.97 19.21
N HIS A 182 -20.01 -18.34 19.24
CA HIS A 182 -20.61 -19.03 20.39
C HIS A 182 -20.01 -20.43 20.61
N ARG A 183 -19.67 -21.15 19.53
CA ARG A 183 -18.95 -22.43 19.63
C ARG A 183 -17.58 -22.23 20.27
N LEU A 184 -16.79 -21.29 19.77
CA LEU A 184 -15.46 -20.95 20.29
C LEU A 184 -15.53 -20.50 21.76
N ALA A 185 -16.55 -19.73 22.15
CA ALA A 185 -16.74 -19.29 23.53
C ALA A 185 -16.93 -20.45 24.52
N ARG A 186 -17.51 -21.57 24.06
CA ARG A 186 -17.75 -22.78 24.87
C ARG A 186 -16.57 -23.74 24.89
N GLU A 187 -15.80 -23.79 23.80
CA GLU A 187 -14.72 -24.77 23.62
C GLU A 187 -13.33 -24.24 23.99
N VAL A 188 -13.09 -22.93 23.90
CA VAL A 188 -11.80 -22.34 24.27
C VAL A 188 -11.60 -22.44 25.78
N ASP A 189 -10.66 -23.28 26.19
CA ASP A 189 -10.24 -23.39 27.59
C ASP A 189 -9.22 -22.32 27.95
N TRP A 190 -9.63 -21.38 28.80
CA TRP A 190 -8.79 -20.30 29.29
C TRP A 190 -7.88 -20.69 30.47
N SER A 191 -7.94 -21.93 30.97
CA SER A 191 -7.13 -22.39 32.11
C SER A 191 -5.61 -22.30 31.87
N ALA A 192 -5.19 -22.42 30.60
CA ALA A 192 -3.80 -22.30 30.16
C ALA A 192 -3.43 -20.89 29.66
N ALA A 193 -4.34 -19.92 29.77
CA ALA A 193 -4.10 -18.57 29.29
C ALA A 193 -3.11 -17.81 30.19
N HIS A 194 -2.29 -16.97 29.56
CA HIS A 194 -1.41 -16.04 30.26
C HIS A 194 -2.24 -14.82 30.66
N GLU A 195 -2.28 -14.49 31.95
CA GLU A 195 -2.94 -13.28 32.42
C GLU A 195 -2.02 -12.06 32.25
N LEU A 196 -2.37 -11.19 31.31
CA LEU A 196 -1.69 -9.92 31.07
C LEU A 196 -2.26 -8.86 32.01
N LEU A 197 -1.65 -8.73 33.18
CA LEU A 197 -2.10 -7.81 34.23
C LEU A 197 -1.97 -6.34 33.83
N ALA A 198 -2.95 -5.56 34.26
CA ALA A 198 -3.03 -4.12 34.06
C ALA A 198 -3.83 -3.48 35.21
N GLU A 199 -3.33 -2.38 35.78
CA GLU A 199 -4.03 -1.69 36.88
C GLU A 199 -5.39 -1.10 36.47
N ALA A 200 -5.48 -0.57 35.25
CA ALA A 200 -6.69 -0.05 34.63
C ALA A 200 -6.54 -0.01 33.09
N PRO A 201 -7.65 0.00 32.32
CA PRO A 201 -7.61 0.26 30.88
C PRO A 201 -6.96 1.62 30.57
N THR A 202 -6.06 1.66 29.60
CA THR A 202 -5.44 2.93 29.17
C THR A 202 -6.48 3.82 28.46
N PRO A 203 -6.36 5.17 28.52
CA PRO A 203 -7.22 6.04 27.70
C PRO A 203 -7.09 5.72 26.21
N VAL A 204 -8.20 5.83 25.47
CA VAL A 204 -8.20 5.66 24.01
C VAL A 204 -7.37 6.77 23.38
N ARG A 205 -6.41 6.40 22.55
CA ARG A 205 -5.50 7.34 21.90
C ARG A 205 -5.25 6.97 20.44
N GLU A 206 -6.04 7.54 19.54
CA GLU A 206 -5.82 7.43 18.09
C GLU A 206 -4.73 8.40 17.59
N ILE A 207 -4.45 9.45 18.35
CA ILE A 207 -3.52 10.53 17.98
C ILE A 207 -2.42 10.67 19.02
N TYR A 208 -1.17 10.74 18.56
CA TYR A 208 -0.05 11.22 19.35
C TYR A 208 0.47 12.53 18.76
N SER A 209 0.67 13.55 19.60
CA SER A 209 1.37 14.77 19.21
C SER A 209 2.25 15.25 20.37
N THR A 210 3.48 15.70 20.05
CA THR A 210 4.33 16.47 20.99
C THR A 210 4.00 17.96 20.99
N LEU A 211 3.31 18.44 19.96
CA LEU A 211 2.84 19.81 19.85
C LEU A 211 1.41 19.85 20.41
N GLY A 212 1.22 20.47 21.58
CA GLY A 212 -0.12 20.71 22.11
C GLY A 212 -0.91 21.54 21.10
N THR A 213 -1.99 20.99 20.54
CA THR A 213 -2.72 21.48 19.35
C THR A 213 -1.86 21.59 18.08
N PHE A 214 -2.42 21.29 16.90
CA PHE A 214 -1.75 21.14 15.58
C PHE A 214 -1.15 22.45 15.01
N VAL A 215 -0.59 23.31 15.84
CA VAL A 215 0.01 24.58 15.46
C VAL A 215 1.48 24.59 15.84
N ALA A 216 2.29 23.85 15.08
CA ALA A 216 3.72 24.16 15.02
C ALA A 216 3.90 25.63 14.56
N PRO A 217 4.88 26.37 15.11
CA PRO A 217 5.26 27.66 14.55
C PRO A 217 5.59 27.48 13.06
N ARG A 218 5.07 28.35 12.18
CA ARG A 218 5.38 28.29 10.73
C ARG A 218 6.90 28.37 10.55
N GLY A 219 7.52 27.22 10.26
CA GLY A 219 8.89 27.13 9.83
C GLY A 219 9.09 27.80 8.47
N LYS A 220 10.35 27.94 8.03
CA LYS A 220 10.65 28.46 6.68
C LYS A 220 10.24 27.50 5.56
N ARG A 221 9.99 26.22 5.87
CA ARG A 221 9.64 25.18 4.88
C ARG A 221 8.16 24.82 4.97
N LYS A 222 7.62 24.35 3.85
CA LYS A 222 6.25 23.83 3.75
C LYS A 222 6.07 22.59 4.63
N ARG A 223 4.91 22.52 5.29
CA ARG A 223 4.54 21.45 6.23
C ARG A 223 3.89 20.32 5.46
N ALA A 224 4.29 19.10 5.74
CA ALA A 224 3.83 17.92 5.04
C ALA A 224 3.23 16.88 5.99
N VAL A 225 2.25 16.16 5.47
CA VAL A 225 1.70 14.95 6.08
C VAL A 225 1.95 13.74 5.18
N LEU A 226 2.16 12.58 5.78
CA LEU A 226 2.37 11.32 5.07
C LEU A 226 1.27 10.32 5.44
N PHE A 227 0.57 9.80 4.44
CA PHE A 227 -0.37 8.70 4.55
C PHE A 227 0.31 7.41 4.08
N GLY A 228 0.41 6.43 4.99
CA GLY A 228 1.08 5.17 4.75
C GLY A 228 2.56 5.20 5.15
N TYR A 229 2.90 4.58 6.28
CA TYR A 229 4.25 4.48 6.82
C TYR A 229 4.86 3.09 6.62
N GLY A 230 4.65 2.53 5.43
CA GLY A 230 5.25 1.26 5.03
C GLY A 230 6.75 1.37 4.74
N HIS A 231 7.37 0.22 4.45
CA HIS A 231 8.77 0.10 4.03
C HIS A 231 9.18 1.10 2.94
N TYR A 232 8.31 1.28 1.94
CA TYR A 232 8.57 2.17 0.82
C TYR A 232 8.72 3.63 1.26
N ALA A 233 7.82 4.13 2.11
CA ALA A 233 7.89 5.50 2.64
C ALA A 233 9.17 5.73 3.46
N LYS A 234 9.53 4.77 4.32
CA LYS A 234 10.75 4.81 5.16
C LYS A 234 12.04 4.89 4.34
N THR A 235 12.06 4.27 3.16
CA THR A 235 13.27 4.11 2.35
C THR A 235 13.37 5.10 1.18
N ASN A 236 12.25 5.47 0.56
CA ASN A 236 12.21 6.31 -0.63
C ASN A 236 11.68 7.72 -0.39
N ILE A 237 10.65 7.89 0.44
CA ILE A 237 10.01 9.22 0.64
C ILE A 237 10.79 10.02 1.69
N VAL A 238 10.71 9.55 2.94
CA VAL A 238 11.19 10.28 4.11
C VAL A 238 12.65 10.73 3.98
N PRO A 239 13.61 9.90 3.51
CA PRO A 239 15.01 10.31 3.41
C PRO A 239 15.28 11.33 2.30
N ASN A 240 14.38 11.47 1.32
CA ASN A 240 14.60 12.28 0.12
C ASN A 240 13.85 13.61 0.12
N VAL A 241 12.82 13.77 0.96
CA VAL A 241 12.02 15.00 1.03
C VAL A 241 12.39 15.93 2.19
N ARG A 242 12.92 15.39 3.30
CA ARG A 242 13.26 16.14 4.54
C ARG A 242 14.23 17.30 4.40
N LYS A 243 14.95 17.40 3.27
CA LYS A 243 15.83 18.56 2.99
C LYS A 243 15.03 19.79 2.56
N TYR A 244 13.85 19.59 1.95
CA TYR A 244 13.04 20.61 1.31
C TYR A 244 11.74 20.90 2.08
N LEU A 245 11.18 19.86 2.70
CA LEU A 245 9.87 19.89 3.36
C LEU A 245 9.97 19.30 4.77
N ASP A 246 9.10 19.75 5.66
CA ASP A 246 9.03 19.27 7.04
C ASP A 246 7.83 18.32 7.19
N ILE A 247 8.09 17.01 7.35
CA ILE A 247 7.03 16.03 7.64
C ILE A 247 6.66 16.18 9.11
N GLU A 248 5.46 16.70 9.38
CA GLU A 248 4.97 17.00 10.73
C GLU A 248 4.03 15.92 11.28
N SER A 249 3.25 15.28 10.41
CA SER A 249 2.30 14.23 10.79
C SER A 249 2.45 13.00 9.89
N VAL A 250 2.19 11.83 10.46
CA VAL A 250 2.14 10.55 9.74
C VAL A 250 0.88 9.80 10.14
N HIS A 251 0.09 9.43 9.13
CA HIS A 251 -1.09 8.59 9.26
C HIS A 251 -0.71 7.15 8.92
N GLU A 252 -0.85 6.25 9.89
CA GLU A 252 -0.53 4.83 9.76
C GLU A 252 -1.61 3.98 10.45
N ILE A 253 -2.41 3.30 9.63
CA ILE A 253 -3.58 2.53 10.05
C ILE A 253 -3.23 1.29 10.88
N ASP A 254 -2.00 0.76 10.78
CA ASP A 254 -1.52 -0.32 11.64
C ASP A 254 -0.72 0.28 12.81
N PRO A 255 -1.30 0.44 14.00
CA PRO A 255 -0.67 1.13 15.12
C PRO A 255 0.62 0.47 15.62
N ILE A 256 0.89 -0.77 15.20
CA ILE A 256 2.13 -1.49 15.53
C ILE A 256 3.30 -1.02 14.68
N GLN A 257 3.04 -0.42 13.52
CA GLN A 257 4.08 0.19 12.70
C GLN A 257 4.54 1.56 13.23
N VAL A 258 3.75 2.18 14.11
CA VAL A 258 4.10 3.45 14.76
C VAL A 258 5.31 3.21 15.68
N PRO A 259 6.45 3.90 15.46
CA PRO A 259 7.67 3.67 16.24
C PRO A 259 7.43 3.92 17.73
N LYS A 260 8.01 3.11 18.63
CA LYS A 260 7.92 3.36 20.08
C LYS A 260 8.52 4.70 20.52
N ASN A 261 9.53 5.19 19.79
CA ASN A 261 10.22 6.45 20.09
C ASN A 261 9.61 7.58 19.26
N TRP A 262 8.47 8.08 19.74
CA TRP A 262 7.65 9.08 19.06
C TRP A 262 8.39 10.38 18.73
N GLY A 263 9.42 10.73 19.48
CA GLY A 263 10.12 12.03 19.42
C GLY A 263 10.90 12.37 18.14
N LYS A 264 10.87 11.54 17.08
CA LYS A 264 11.48 11.91 15.78
C LYS A 264 10.54 12.66 14.85
N LEU A 265 9.23 12.56 15.08
CA LEU A 265 8.21 13.23 14.30
C LEU A 265 7.22 13.91 15.26
N PRO A 266 6.68 15.10 14.90
CA PRO A 266 5.79 15.83 15.80
C PRO A 266 4.48 15.10 16.10
N SER A 267 3.86 14.46 15.10
CA SER A 267 2.53 13.84 15.21
C SER A 267 2.42 12.49 14.52
N TRP A 268 1.55 11.63 15.07
CA TRP A 268 1.12 10.34 14.52
C TRP A 268 -0.39 10.18 14.69
N ASP A 269 -1.07 9.64 13.69
CA ASP A 269 -2.51 9.34 13.73
C ASP A 269 -2.75 7.95 13.13
N SER A 270 -3.73 7.21 13.66
CA SER A 270 -4.18 5.93 13.09
C SER A 270 -5.31 6.07 12.09
N SER A 271 -5.83 7.29 11.86
CA SER A 271 -6.90 7.54 10.89
C SER A 271 -6.44 7.30 9.45
N PRO A 272 -7.27 6.64 8.60
CA PRO A 272 -6.94 6.38 7.20
C PRO A 272 -6.99 7.63 6.32
N GLY A 273 -7.56 8.73 6.81
CA GLY A 273 -7.69 10.01 6.09
C GLY A 273 -7.36 11.21 6.98
N PRO A 274 -7.30 12.42 6.39
CA PRO A 274 -7.00 13.63 7.14
C PRO A 274 -8.15 13.98 8.09
N ARG A 275 -7.82 14.46 9.28
CA ARG A 275 -8.79 15.01 10.23
C ARG A 275 -9.27 16.38 9.74
N ALA A 276 -10.49 16.77 10.10
CA ALA A 276 -11.08 18.05 9.68
C ALA A 276 -10.22 19.28 10.06
N THR A 277 -9.50 19.21 11.19
CA THR A 277 -8.63 20.28 11.70
C THR A 277 -7.26 20.31 11.05
N GLU A 278 -6.91 19.33 10.23
CA GLU A 278 -5.59 19.26 9.60
C GLU A 278 -5.51 20.15 8.36
N ASP A 279 -4.43 20.93 8.34
CA ASP A 279 -4.09 21.85 7.27
C ASP A 279 -2.58 21.79 7.02
N PHE A 280 -2.20 21.13 5.92
CA PHE A 280 -0.82 20.91 5.49
C PHE A 280 -0.63 21.45 4.08
N ASP A 281 0.58 21.90 3.77
CA ASP A 281 0.93 22.37 2.43
C ASP A 281 1.10 21.20 1.44
N VAL A 282 1.43 20.00 1.94
CA VAL A 282 1.81 18.83 1.11
C VAL A 282 1.29 17.53 1.72
N TYR A 283 0.69 16.69 0.88
CA TYR A 283 0.16 15.37 1.24
C TYR A 283 0.92 14.31 0.44
N PHE A 284 1.71 13.48 1.13
CA PHE A 284 2.33 12.30 0.54
C PHE A 284 1.40 11.10 0.72
N LEU A 285 1.04 10.44 -0.39
CA LEU A 285 0.06 9.37 -0.41
C LEU A 285 0.76 8.08 -0.85
N ALA A 286 1.05 7.21 0.11
CA ALA A 286 1.81 5.97 -0.08
C ALA A 286 1.14 4.78 0.64
N GLY A 287 -0.20 4.78 0.59
CA GLY A 287 -1.08 3.79 1.20
C GLY A 287 -1.42 2.64 0.25
N TYR A 288 -2.64 2.12 0.36
CA TYR A 288 -3.18 1.14 -0.58
C TYR A 288 -3.60 1.84 -1.88
N HIS A 289 -3.54 1.12 -3.02
CA HIS A 289 -3.77 1.70 -4.35
C HIS A 289 -5.06 2.55 -4.44
N HIS A 290 -6.20 2.01 -4.02
CA HIS A 290 -7.49 2.70 -4.06
C HIS A 290 -7.60 3.96 -3.17
N THR A 291 -6.62 4.22 -2.29
CA THR A 291 -6.64 5.40 -1.41
C THR A 291 -5.98 6.63 -2.04
N HIS A 292 -5.21 6.46 -3.12
CA HIS A 292 -4.40 7.54 -3.68
C HIS A 292 -5.23 8.67 -4.28
N ALA A 293 -6.10 8.39 -5.26
CA ALA A 293 -6.94 9.41 -5.89
C ALA A 293 -7.88 10.12 -4.89
N PRO A 294 -8.65 9.41 -4.03
CA PRO A 294 -9.51 10.09 -3.07
C PRO A 294 -8.76 11.03 -2.11
N LEU A 295 -7.60 10.59 -1.58
CA LEU A 295 -6.80 11.44 -0.70
C LEU A 295 -6.13 12.61 -1.46
N ALA A 296 -5.77 12.40 -2.73
CA ALA A 296 -5.23 13.46 -3.58
C ALA A 296 -6.29 14.54 -3.86
N ALA A 297 -7.52 14.14 -4.17
CA ALA A 297 -8.65 15.06 -4.35
C ALA A 297 -8.89 15.91 -3.08
N VAL A 298 -8.87 15.28 -1.88
CA VAL A 298 -8.98 16.00 -0.60
C VAL A 298 -7.86 17.02 -0.40
N ALA A 299 -6.61 16.66 -0.74
CA ALA A 299 -5.47 17.58 -0.64
C ALA A 299 -5.60 18.77 -1.61
N LEU A 300 -5.97 18.50 -2.86
CA LEU A 300 -6.15 19.52 -3.89
C LEU A 300 -7.31 20.48 -3.57
N ALA A 301 -8.41 19.97 -3.02
CA ALA A 301 -9.55 20.78 -2.56
C ALA A 301 -9.17 21.74 -1.41
N LYS A 302 -8.18 21.37 -0.59
CA LYS A 302 -7.59 22.27 0.43
C LYS A 302 -6.59 23.27 -0.16
N GLY A 303 -6.32 23.23 -1.46
CA GLY A 303 -5.30 24.04 -2.12
C GLY A 303 -3.86 23.57 -1.86
N ALA A 304 -3.69 22.35 -1.34
CA ALA A 304 -2.39 21.76 -1.03
C ALA A 304 -1.81 20.98 -2.22
N TYR A 305 -0.53 20.61 -2.11
CA TYR A 305 0.10 19.68 -3.06
C TYR A 305 -0.23 18.23 -2.72
N ALA A 306 -0.62 17.44 -3.72
CA ALA A 306 -0.76 16.00 -3.61
C ALA A 306 0.44 15.31 -4.27
N VAL A 307 1.13 14.43 -3.55
CA VAL A 307 2.23 13.60 -4.08
C VAL A 307 1.80 12.15 -3.97
N ALA A 308 1.24 11.62 -5.05
CA ALA A 308 0.59 10.32 -5.07
C ALA A 308 1.51 9.23 -5.61
N GLU A 309 1.73 8.16 -4.83
CA GLU A 309 2.28 6.93 -5.37
C GLU A 309 1.38 6.32 -6.44
N LYS A 310 1.97 5.50 -7.31
CA LYS A 310 1.22 4.77 -8.32
C LYS A 310 0.44 3.60 -7.70
N PRO A 311 -0.65 3.13 -8.33
CA PRO A 311 -1.35 3.78 -9.44
C PRO A 311 -2.06 5.06 -8.97
N ILE A 312 -2.36 5.96 -9.90
CA ILE A 312 -2.99 7.26 -9.58
C ILE A 312 -4.48 7.07 -9.28
N ALA A 313 -5.17 6.27 -10.09
CA ALA A 313 -6.55 5.83 -9.87
C ALA A 313 -6.65 4.31 -10.13
N VAL A 314 -7.67 3.67 -9.56
CA VAL A 314 -7.94 2.23 -9.77
C VAL A 314 -9.27 1.95 -10.50
N ASP A 315 -10.06 2.99 -10.73
CA ASP A 315 -11.30 2.97 -11.51
C ASP A 315 -11.60 4.37 -12.06
N GLU A 316 -12.56 4.43 -12.98
CA GLU A 316 -12.94 5.66 -13.69
C GLU A 316 -13.53 6.72 -12.76
N GLY A 317 -14.30 6.31 -11.74
CA GLY A 317 -14.87 7.24 -10.77
C GLY A 317 -13.78 8.01 -10.01
N GLN A 318 -12.76 7.29 -9.54
CA GLN A 318 -11.60 7.89 -8.90
C GLN A 318 -10.82 8.83 -9.83
N LEU A 319 -10.68 8.47 -11.11
CA LEU A 319 -10.00 9.33 -12.08
C LEU A 319 -10.77 10.62 -12.30
N GLN A 320 -12.08 10.54 -12.53
CA GLN A 320 -12.92 11.70 -12.79
C GLN A 320 -12.93 12.68 -11.60
N GLU A 321 -13.14 12.17 -10.38
CA GLU A 321 -13.09 13.00 -9.16
C GLU A 321 -11.73 13.71 -8.99
N LEU A 322 -10.64 13.02 -9.33
CA LEU A 322 -9.30 13.60 -9.25
C LEU A 322 -9.08 14.70 -10.30
N LEU A 323 -9.52 14.49 -11.55
CA LEU A 323 -9.39 15.48 -12.62
C LEU A 323 -10.19 16.75 -12.29
N GLU A 324 -11.42 16.61 -11.77
CA GLU A 324 -12.23 17.73 -11.29
C GLU A 324 -11.54 18.49 -10.16
N ALA A 325 -10.94 17.76 -9.20
CA ALA A 325 -10.18 18.39 -8.12
C ALA A 325 -8.95 19.15 -8.65
N MET A 326 -8.30 18.67 -9.71
CA MET A 326 -7.16 19.34 -10.33
C MET A 326 -7.54 20.65 -11.05
N GLU A 327 -8.73 20.74 -11.66
CA GLU A 327 -9.19 21.95 -12.37
C GLU A 327 -9.30 23.18 -11.46
N HIS A 328 -9.66 22.96 -10.19
CA HIS A 328 -9.89 24.02 -9.21
C HIS A 328 -8.77 24.17 -8.18
N ALA A 329 -7.73 23.33 -8.25
CA ALA A 329 -6.65 23.30 -7.27
C ALA A 329 -5.75 24.54 -7.36
N ARG A 330 -5.40 25.11 -6.20
CA ARG A 330 -4.28 26.05 -6.09
C ARG A 330 -2.92 25.35 -5.98
N GLY A 331 -2.92 24.13 -5.45
CA GLY A 331 -1.74 23.27 -5.39
C GLY A 331 -1.54 22.49 -6.69
N GLY A 332 -0.86 21.36 -6.62
CA GLY A 332 -0.64 20.50 -7.79
C GLY A 332 -0.52 19.04 -7.40
N LEU A 333 -0.86 18.17 -8.35
CA LEU A 333 -0.66 16.73 -8.25
C LEU A 333 0.70 16.35 -8.83
N PHE A 334 1.50 15.57 -8.11
CA PHE A 334 2.69 14.92 -8.64
C PHE A 334 2.47 13.41 -8.64
N SER A 335 2.43 12.81 -9.84
CA SER A 335 2.33 11.37 -10.02
C SER A 335 3.72 10.73 -9.87
N CYS A 336 3.88 9.82 -8.90
CA CYS A 336 5.19 9.22 -8.57
C CYS A 336 5.59 8.07 -9.51
N PHE A 337 5.62 8.32 -10.82
CA PHE A 337 6.19 7.40 -11.79
C PHE A 337 7.72 7.58 -11.89
N HIS A 338 8.45 6.79 -11.09
CA HIS A 338 9.91 6.91 -10.98
C HIS A 338 10.67 6.82 -12.32
N LYS A 339 10.13 6.12 -13.32
CA LYS A 339 10.77 5.99 -14.64
C LYS A 339 10.91 7.32 -15.37
N ARG A 340 9.99 8.29 -15.18
CA ARG A 340 10.11 9.67 -15.71
C ARG A 340 11.38 10.37 -15.24
N TYR A 341 11.85 10.03 -14.04
CA TYR A 341 13.01 10.64 -13.37
C TYR A 341 14.33 9.87 -13.57
N SER A 342 14.35 8.90 -14.49
CA SER A 342 15.58 8.21 -14.83
C SER A 342 16.56 9.18 -15.52
N PRO A 343 17.82 9.28 -15.07
CA PRO A 343 18.84 10.09 -15.75
C PRO A 343 19.20 9.54 -17.14
N LEU A 344 18.75 8.31 -17.46
CA LEU A 344 18.90 7.72 -18.77
C LEU A 344 17.93 8.30 -19.80
N ASN A 345 16.80 8.91 -19.38
CA ASN A 345 15.81 9.46 -20.32
C ASN A 345 16.41 10.58 -21.16
N LYS A 346 17.05 11.57 -20.52
CA LYS A 346 17.74 12.66 -21.22
C LYS A 346 18.74 12.13 -22.25
N ILE A 347 19.48 11.09 -21.88
CA ILE A 347 20.51 10.49 -22.72
C ILE A 347 19.91 9.70 -23.88
N ALA A 348 18.81 8.99 -23.64
CA ALA A 348 18.06 8.31 -24.67
C ALA A 348 17.51 9.31 -25.70
N LEU A 349 16.88 10.39 -25.24
CA LEU A 349 16.34 11.44 -26.11
C LEU A 349 17.45 12.10 -26.96
N GLU A 350 18.62 12.39 -26.37
CA GLU A 350 19.80 12.89 -27.10
C GLU A 350 20.29 11.89 -28.16
N ASP A 351 20.48 10.62 -27.79
CA ASP A 351 21.04 9.61 -28.71
C ASP A 351 20.04 9.23 -29.82
N LEU A 352 18.74 9.29 -29.55
CA LEU A 352 17.67 9.05 -30.53
C LEU A 352 17.43 10.24 -31.48
N ASP A 353 18.14 11.36 -31.33
CA ASP A 353 17.85 12.66 -32.00
C ASP A 353 16.36 13.04 -31.91
N HIS A 354 15.75 12.80 -30.74
CA HIS A 354 14.31 12.98 -30.58
C HIS A 354 13.91 14.45 -30.67
N ARG A 355 12.77 14.70 -31.34
CA ARG A 355 12.13 16.00 -31.49
C ARG A 355 10.65 15.87 -31.17
N PRO A 356 9.98 16.95 -30.69
CA PRO A 356 8.55 16.92 -30.42
C PRO A 356 7.75 16.34 -31.60
N GLY A 357 6.84 15.41 -31.29
CA GLY A 357 6.01 14.72 -32.28
C GLY A 357 6.67 13.56 -33.03
N LYS A 358 7.98 13.32 -32.88
CA LYS A 358 8.65 12.14 -33.47
C LYS A 358 8.39 10.89 -32.65
N PRO A 359 7.96 9.77 -33.26
CA PRO A 359 7.62 8.58 -32.50
C PRO A 359 8.86 7.91 -31.89
N ILE A 360 8.74 7.52 -30.62
CA ILE A 360 9.66 6.60 -29.96
C ILE A 360 8.92 5.29 -29.71
N ASN A 361 9.31 4.25 -30.46
CA ASN A 361 8.82 2.89 -30.21
C ASN A 361 9.44 2.34 -28.93
N TYR A 362 8.65 1.64 -28.12
CA TYR A 362 9.03 1.16 -26.80
C TYR A 362 8.66 -0.32 -26.66
N ASN A 363 9.64 -1.20 -26.52
CA ASN A 363 9.39 -2.62 -26.29
C ASN A 363 10.02 -3.06 -24.98
N CYS A 364 9.30 -3.83 -24.17
CA CYS A 364 9.88 -4.32 -22.92
C CYS A 364 9.40 -5.70 -22.48
N ILE A 365 10.29 -6.35 -21.72
CA ILE A 365 9.99 -7.57 -20.98
C ILE A 365 10.26 -7.28 -19.52
N VAL A 366 9.25 -7.49 -18.69
CA VAL A 366 9.25 -7.18 -17.27
C VAL A 366 9.01 -8.45 -16.48
N TYR A 367 9.96 -8.75 -15.61
CA TYR A 367 9.83 -9.79 -14.61
C TYR A 367 9.50 -9.19 -13.25
N GLU A 368 8.41 -9.64 -12.64
CA GLU A 368 7.99 -9.28 -11.30
C GLU A 368 8.24 -10.42 -10.31
N VAL A 369 8.43 -10.05 -9.04
CA VAL A 369 8.56 -11.07 -8.00
C VAL A 369 7.18 -11.67 -7.72
N PRO A 370 7.02 -13.01 -7.74
CA PRO A 370 5.75 -13.66 -7.41
C PRO A 370 5.20 -13.17 -6.07
N LEU A 371 3.93 -12.78 -6.07
CA LEU A 371 3.27 -12.26 -4.87
C LEU A 371 2.94 -13.41 -3.90
N PRO A 372 3.21 -13.25 -2.59
CA PRO A 372 2.69 -14.14 -1.57
C PRO A 372 1.17 -14.32 -1.70
N GLU A 373 0.66 -15.49 -1.30
CA GLU A 373 -0.73 -15.89 -1.53
C GLU A 373 -1.78 -14.94 -0.91
N MET A 374 -1.50 -14.40 0.28
CA MET A 374 -2.40 -13.49 0.99
C MET A 374 -1.96 -12.02 0.91
N HIS A 375 -1.06 -11.68 -0.02
CA HIS A 375 -0.57 -10.31 -0.16
C HIS A 375 -1.70 -9.38 -0.59
N TRP A 376 -1.73 -8.17 -0.02
CA TRP A 376 -2.80 -7.19 -0.28
C TRP A 376 -2.93 -6.78 -1.77
N TYR A 377 -1.89 -6.96 -2.58
CA TYR A 377 -1.98 -6.78 -4.05
C TYR A 377 -2.98 -7.73 -4.72
N ARG A 378 -3.38 -8.81 -4.05
CA ARG A 378 -4.40 -9.76 -4.53
C ARG A 378 -5.81 -9.37 -4.10
N TRP A 379 -5.97 -8.26 -3.39
CA TRP A 379 -7.29 -7.72 -3.04
C TRP A 379 -7.97 -7.11 -4.28
N PRO A 380 -9.31 -7.20 -4.39
CA PRO A 380 -10.08 -6.52 -5.44
C PRO A 380 -9.70 -5.04 -5.61
N ASN A 381 -9.58 -4.29 -4.51
CA ASN A 381 -9.22 -2.87 -4.54
C ASN A 381 -7.78 -2.58 -5.03
N SER A 382 -6.94 -3.60 -5.14
CA SER A 382 -5.55 -3.44 -5.63
C SER A 382 -5.42 -3.59 -7.14
N LYS A 383 -6.45 -4.16 -7.78
CA LYS A 383 -6.50 -4.47 -9.22
C LYS A 383 -5.37 -5.40 -9.67
N SER A 384 -5.21 -5.61 -10.98
CA SER A 384 -4.21 -6.54 -11.50
C SER A 384 -2.76 -6.04 -11.38
N ARG A 385 -1.81 -6.88 -11.79
CA ARG A 385 -0.39 -6.52 -11.95
C ARG A 385 -0.17 -5.42 -13.00
N LEU A 386 -1.11 -5.27 -13.95
CA LEU A 386 -1.06 -4.23 -14.97
C LEU A 386 -1.26 -2.84 -14.36
N ILE A 387 -2.37 -2.61 -13.64
CA ILE A 387 -2.59 -1.37 -12.89
C ILE A 387 -1.51 -1.16 -11.83
N SER A 388 -1.20 -2.20 -11.05
CA SER A 388 -0.34 -2.01 -9.88
C SER A 388 1.12 -1.76 -10.25
N ASN A 389 1.69 -2.39 -11.28
CA ASN A 389 3.09 -2.21 -11.63
C ASN A 389 3.33 -1.93 -13.12
N GLY A 390 2.60 -2.60 -14.02
CA GLY A 390 2.69 -2.40 -15.48
C GLY A 390 2.53 -0.92 -15.89
N CYS A 391 1.72 -0.18 -15.12
CA CYS A 391 1.51 1.26 -15.24
C CYS A 391 2.80 2.08 -15.35
N HIS A 392 3.91 1.64 -14.73
CA HIS A 392 5.19 2.36 -14.84
C HIS A 392 5.72 2.43 -16.28
N TRP A 393 5.59 1.36 -17.05
CA TRP A 393 6.11 1.30 -18.43
C TRP A 393 5.15 1.97 -19.40
N ILE A 394 3.84 1.83 -19.18
CA ILE A 394 2.79 2.51 -19.95
C ILE A 394 2.93 4.03 -19.81
N ASP A 395 3.01 4.53 -18.57
CA ASP A 395 3.24 5.96 -18.32
C ASP A 395 4.57 6.43 -18.92
N HIS A 396 5.65 5.63 -18.79
CA HIS A 396 6.95 6.02 -19.33
C HIS A 396 6.94 6.12 -20.86
N PHE A 397 6.23 5.22 -21.53
CA PHE A 397 6.03 5.28 -22.98
C PHE A 397 5.29 6.56 -23.39
N LEU A 398 4.19 6.89 -22.71
CA LEU A 398 3.45 8.12 -22.96
C LEU A 398 4.30 9.36 -22.67
N HIS A 399 5.02 9.38 -21.54
CA HIS A 399 5.92 10.48 -21.16
C HIS A 399 7.01 10.74 -22.21
N LEU A 400 7.60 9.69 -22.79
CA LEU A 400 8.62 9.82 -23.85
C LEU A 400 8.03 10.27 -25.20
N ASN A 401 6.72 10.19 -25.37
CA ASN A 401 5.99 10.61 -26.56
C ASN A 401 5.05 11.79 -26.26
N ASP A 402 5.40 12.63 -25.28
CA ASP A 402 4.67 13.85 -24.91
C ASP A 402 3.16 13.65 -24.65
N TYR A 403 2.79 12.50 -24.08
CA TYR A 403 1.39 12.10 -23.82
C TYR A 403 0.49 12.16 -25.06
N CYS A 404 1.05 11.84 -26.22
CA CYS A 404 0.31 11.74 -27.47
C CYS A 404 -0.91 10.81 -27.35
N GLU A 405 -2.00 11.16 -28.05
CA GLU A 405 -3.27 10.45 -28.01
C GLU A 405 -3.12 8.98 -28.42
N VAL A 406 -3.86 8.12 -27.72
CA VAL A 406 -3.90 6.68 -27.97
C VAL A 406 -4.78 6.41 -29.18
N ALA A 407 -4.24 5.70 -30.16
CA ALA A 407 -4.94 5.30 -31.38
C ALA A 407 -5.47 3.87 -31.35
N SER A 408 -4.80 2.97 -30.61
CA SER A 408 -5.20 1.56 -30.53
C SER A 408 -4.63 0.89 -29.27
N THR A 409 -5.39 -0.03 -28.70
CA THR A 409 -5.01 -0.84 -27.55
C THR A 409 -5.23 -2.33 -27.86
N LEU A 410 -4.35 -3.18 -27.32
CA LEU A 410 -4.51 -4.63 -27.34
C LEU A 410 -3.91 -5.18 -26.06
N VAL A 411 -4.62 -6.08 -25.39
CA VAL A 411 -4.12 -6.82 -24.23
C VAL A 411 -4.50 -8.28 -24.36
N GLY A 412 -3.62 -9.14 -23.86
CA GLY A 412 -3.80 -10.57 -23.84
C GLY A 412 -3.15 -11.19 -22.61
N SER A 413 -3.61 -12.37 -22.20
CA SER A 413 -3.03 -13.12 -21.09
C SER A 413 -2.76 -14.58 -21.44
N GLY A 414 -1.58 -15.06 -21.03
CA GLY A 414 -1.20 -16.46 -21.12
C GLY A 414 -1.78 -17.29 -19.98
N SER A 415 -1.80 -18.62 -20.15
CA SER A 415 -2.29 -19.56 -19.12
C SER A 415 -1.47 -19.54 -17.83
N ASP A 416 -0.23 -19.06 -17.87
CA ASP A 416 0.65 -18.85 -16.72
C ASP A 416 0.44 -17.49 -16.03
N GLY A 417 -0.52 -16.68 -16.50
CA GLY A 417 -0.78 -15.32 -16.00
C GLY A 417 0.20 -14.27 -16.52
N THR A 418 1.05 -14.60 -17.50
CA THR A 418 1.84 -13.61 -18.24
C THR A 418 0.90 -12.71 -19.04
N ILE A 419 1.05 -11.39 -18.89
CA ILE A 419 0.26 -10.40 -19.64
C ILE A 419 1.11 -9.88 -20.79
N ASN A 420 0.50 -9.75 -21.97
CA ASN A 420 1.05 -9.01 -23.09
C ASN A 420 0.11 -7.83 -23.38
N CYS A 421 0.65 -6.62 -23.51
CA CYS A 421 -0.14 -5.48 -23.98
C CYS A 421 0.62 -4.70 -25.04
N SER A 422 -0.14 -4.11 -25.97
CA SER A 422 0.35 -3.26 -27.05
C SER A 422 -0.49 -1.99 -27.14
N VAL A 423 0.18 -0.88 -27.44
CA VAL A 423 -0.47 0.44 -27.58
C VAL A 423 0.11 1.16 -28.79
N GLY A 424 -0.76 1.68 -29.65
CA GLY A 424 -0.40 2.58 -30.75
C GLY A 424 -0.82 4.01 -30.42
N LEU A 425 0.02 4.98 -30.72
CA LEU A 425 -0.29 6.41 -30.59
C LEU A 425 -0.51 7.07 -31.95
N THR A 426 -1.23 8.20 -31.97
CA THR A 426 -1.54 8.93 -33.21
C THR A 426 -0.32 9.53 -33.91
N ASN A 427 0.81 9.71 -33.21
CA ASN A 427 2.10 10.08 -33.81
C ASN A 427 2.84 8.90 -34.47
N GLY A 428 2.27 7.69 -34.46
CA GLY A 428 2.84 6.48 -35.02
C GLY A 428 3.78 5.72 -34.09
N ALA A 429 3.94 6.13 -32.82
CA ALA A 429 4.71 5.39 -31.83
C ALA A 429 3.96 4.12 -31.43
N TYR A 430 4.71 3.05 -31.17
CA TYR A 430 4.17 1.76 -30.79
C TYR A 430 4.86 1.21 -29.54
N PHE A 431 4.05 0.71 -28.61
CA PHE A 431 4.47 0.10 -27.36
C PHE A 431 4.14 -1.39 -27.35
N THR A 432 5.05 -2.20 -26.81
CA THR A 432 4.75 -3.57 -26.40
C THR A 432 5.37 -3.88 -25.04
N MET A 433 4.64 -4.61 -24.21
CA MET A 433 5.12 -5.10 -22.92
C MET A 433 4.68 -6.52 -22.66
N VAL A 434 5.63 -7.36 -22.31
CA VAL A 434 5.38 -8.65 -21.65
C VAL A 434 5.64 -8.50 -20.16
N LEU A 435 4.63 -8.77 -19.33
CA LEU A 435 4.68 -8.69 -17.89
C LEU A 435 4.47 -10.08 -17.29
N THR A 436 5.51 -10.64 -16.68
CA THR A 436 5.52 -12.02 -16.16
C THR A 436 6.15 -12.10 -14.78
N ASP A 437 5.80 -13.12 -14.00
CA ASP A 437 6.49 -13.53 -12.77
C ASP A 437 7.21 -14.87 -12.92
N THR A 438 7.25 -15.41 -14.15
CA THR A 438 8.01 -16.60 -14.53
C THR A 438 9.46 -16.22 -14.81
N GLY A 439 10.40 -16.80 -14.06
CA GLY A 439 11.83 -16.58 -14.26
C GLY A 439 12.65 -16.48 -12.97
N SER A 440 13.84 -15.90 -13.08
CA SER A 440 14.81 -15.86 -11.98
C SER A 440 14.47 -14.80 -10.93
N GLN A 441 14.24 -15.22 -9.68
CA GLN A 441 14.04 -14.31 -8.53
C GLN A 441 15.32 -13.62 -8.02
N ARG A 442 16.48 -13.87 -8.63
CA ARG A 442 17.82 -13.60 -8.06
C ARG A 442 18.04 -12.15 -7.61
N ILE A 443 17.52 -11.17 -8.35
CA ILE A 443 17.73 -9.74 -8.09
C ILE A 443 16.42 -8.94 -7.95
N GLY A 444 15.31 -9.64 -7.74
CA GLY A 444 13.96 -9.06 -7.69
C GLY A 444 13.45 -8.64 -9.07
N LEU A 445 12.70 -7.53 -9.12
CA LEU A 445 12.18 -6.94 -10.36
C LEU A 445 13.29 -6.85 -11.41
N GLN A 446 13.05 -7.37 -12.61
CA GLN A 446 13.97 -7.25 -13.73
C GLN A 446 13.24 -6.68 -14.94
N GLU A 447 13.98 -5.95 -15.76
CA GLU A 447 13.43 -5.40 -16.98
C GLU A 447 14.48 -5.36 -18.07
N TYR A 448 14.01 -5.52 -19.29
CA TYR A 448 14.73 -5.21 -20.51
C TYR A 448 13.85 -4.28 -21.34
N VAL A 449 14.36 -3.11 -21.67
CA VAL A 449 13.66 -2.08 -22.43
C VAL A 449 14.47 -1.77 -23.69
N GLU A 450 13.78 -1.72 -24.83
CA GLU A 450 14.31 -1.18 -26.08
C GLU A 450 13.51 0.05 -26.51
N LEU A 451 14.21 1.15 -26.79
CA LEU A 451 13.65 2.34 -27.40
C LEU A 451 14.22 2.49 -28.81
N ARG A 452 13.37 2.79 -29.79
CA ARG A 452 13.77 2.86 -31.20
C ARG A 452 13.19 4.09 -31.88
N SER A 453 14.04 4.85 -32.56
CA SER A 453 13.66 5.98 -33.41
C SER A 453 14.78 6.29 -34.41
N GLU A 454 14.43 6.74 -35.62
CA GLU A 454 15.35 7.31 -36.63
C GLU A 454 16.66 6.49 -36.86
N GLY A 455 16.56 5.15 -36.91
CA GLY A 455 17.71 4.27 -37.16
C GLY A 455 18.65 4.06 -35.97
N VAL A 456 18.27 4.53 -34.77
CA VAL A 456 18.96 4.33 -33.50
C VAL A 456 18.17 3.36 -32.62
N THR A 457 18.89 2.50 -31.91
CA THR A 457 18.33 1.62 -30.87
C THR A 457 19.01 1.89 -29.55
N VAL A 458 18.20 2.08 -28.51
CA VAL A 458 18.63 2.20 -27.12
C VAL A 458 18.16 0.96 -26.36
N LYS A 459 19.09 0.30 -25.66
CA LYS A 459 18.83 -0.87 -24.80
C LYS A 459 19.09 -0.48 -23.35
N ILE A 460 18.11 -0.70 -22.49
CA ILE A 460 18.20 -0.46 -21.04
C ILE A 460 17.88 -1.75 -20.31
N THR A 461 18.83 -2.25 -19.52
CA THR A 461 18.64 -3.45 -18.69
C THR A 461 18.65 -3.08 -17.21
N ASN A 462 17.59 -3.49 -16.50
CA ASN A 462 17.39 -3.31 -15.06
C ASN A 462 17.49 -1.85 -14.60
N SER A 463 16.98 -0.88 -15.39
CA SER A 463 17.09 0.57 -15.10
C SER A 463 18.53 1.03 -14.79
N SER A 464 19.54 0.32 -15.29
CA SER A 464 20.92 0.43 -14.81
C SER A 464 21.93 0.48 -15.95
N HIS A 465 21.90 -0.51 -16.85
CA HIS A 465 22.83 -0.62 -17.97
C HIS A 465 22.19 -0.05 -19.22
N TYR A 466 22.87 0.91 -19.84
CA TYR A 466 22.41 1.63 -21.03
C TYR A 466 23.39 1.42 -22.17
N ILE A 467 22.88 1.07 -23.35
CA ILE A 467 23.63 1.02 -24.60
C ILE A 467 22.80 1.67 -25.70
N SER A 468 23.40 2.57 -26.48
CA SER A 468 22.79 3.10 -27.70
C SER A 468 23.67 2.80 -28.90
N GLU A 469 23.07 2.46 -30.03
CA GLU A 469 23.78 2.09 -31.26
C GLU A 469 22.98 2.47 -32.51
N ASN A 470 23.70 2.62 -33.62
CA ASN A 470 23.13 2.79 -34.96
C ASN A 470 23.81 1.83 -35.94
N ARG A 471 23.47 1.94 -37.23
CA ARG A 471 24.02 1.07 -38.29
C ARG A 471 25.55 1.00 -38.37
N LEU A 472 26.28 2.02 -37.87
CA LEU A 472 27.73 2.12 -38.01
C LEU A 472 28.49 1.69 -36.76
N ARG A 473 27.95 1.98 -35.57
CA ARG A 473 28.67 1.77 -34.30
C ARG A 473 27.76 1.86 -33.08
N VAL A 474 28.32 1.43 -31.96
CA VAL A 474 27.82 1.81 -30.63
C VAL A 474 28.11 3.29 -30.38
N LEU A 475 27.08 4.05 -30.07
CA LEU A 475 27.14 5.49 -29.78
C LEU A 475 27.56 5.75 -28.34
N ARG A 476 26.93 5.07 -27.39
CA ARG A 476 27.15 5.30 -25.95
C ARG A 476 26.95 4.03 -25.16
N ARG A 477 27.76 3.88 -24.11
CA ARG A 477 27.52 2.92 -23.00
C ARG A 477 27.51 3.71 -21.70
N LYS A 478 26.50 3.49 -20.86
CA LYS A 478 26.43 4.14 -19.55
C LYS A 478 25.89 3.17 -18.51
N ARG A 479 26.29 3.39 -17.26
CA ARG A 479 25.76 2.68 -16.11
C ARG A 479 25.33 3.67 -15.04
N VAL A 480 24.15 3.45 -14.47
CA VAL A 480 23.63 4.18 -13.32
C VAL A 480 23.20 3.20 -12.24
N LYS A 481 23.01 3.67 -11.00
CA LYS A 481 22.46 2.81 -9.94
C LYS A 481 20.96 2.62 -10.18
N LYS A 482 20.48 1.39 -10.06
CA LYS A 482 19.07 1.02 -10.28
C LYS A 482 18.07 1.86 -9.47
N THR A 483 18.44 2.28 -8.26
CA THR A 483 17.56 3.06 -7.36
C THR A 483 17.65 4.58 -7.53
N VAL A 484 18.47 5.07 -8.47
CA VAL A 484 18.73 6.51 -8.61
C VAL A 484 17.45 7.30 -8.98
N SER A 485 16.57 6.71 -9.79
CA SER A 485 15.32 7.29 -10.25
C SER A 485 14.38 7.64 -9.09
N TYR A 486 14.16 6.72 -8.15
CA TYR A 486 13.36 6.95 -6.94
C TYR A 486 13.86 8.14 -6.12
N LYS A 487 15.19 8.19 -5.92
CA LYS A 487 15.84 9.28 -5.20
C LYS A 487 15.68 10.62 -5.91
N LEU A 488 15.85 10.65 -7.23
CA LEU A 488 15.72 11.86 -8.03
C LEU A 488 14.27 12.34 -8.11
N MET A 489 13.31 11.43 -8.23
CA MET A 489 11.87 11.72 -8.21
C MET A 489 11.48 12.52 -6.98
N TYR A 490 11.67 11.94 -5.79
CA TYR A 490 11.26 12.60 -4.54
C TYR A 490 12.01 13.90 -4.25
N ARG A 491 13.30 13.98 -4.63
CA ARG A 491 14.08 15.22 -4.46
C ARG A 491 13.64 16.31 -5.43
N SER A 492 13.32 15.94 -6.67
CA SER A 492 12.86 16.87 -7.70
C SER A 492 11.48 17.41 -7.34
N ILE A 493 10.53 16.52 -7.01
CA ILE A 493 9.17 16.89 -6.58
C ILE A 493 9.23 17.80 -5.35
N ALA A 494 9.98 17.41 -4.31
CA ALA A 494 10.05 18.22 -3.09
C ALA A 494 10.71 19.59 -3.30
N ALA A 495 11.71 19.69 -4.20
CA ALA A 495 12.29 20.98 -4.58
C ALA A 495 11.29 21.84 -5.37
N GLN A 496 10.59 21.26 -6.34
CA GLN A 496 9.56 21.94 -7.12
C GLN A 496 8.44 22.49 -6.23
N ILE A 497 7.98 21.71 -5.26
CA ILE A 497 6.97 22.13 -4.28
C ILE A 497 7.49 23.28 -3.41
N ALA A 498 8.74 23.20 -2.95
CA ALA A 498 9.36 24.27 -2.16
C ALA A 498 9.43 25.60 -2.96
N ASP A 499 9.64 25.51 -4.27
CA ASP A 499 9.67 26.65 -5.21
C ASP A 499 8.28 27.06 -5.73
N GLY A 500 7.20 26.41 -5.26
CA GLY A 500 5.82 26.74 -5.67
C GLY A 500 5.51 26.38 -7.14
N LYS A 501 6.21 25.41 -7.73
CA LYS A 501 5.99 24.97 -9.11
C LYS A 501 4.69 24.16 -9.25
N PRO A 502 4.06 24.17 -10.43
CA PRO A 502 2.91 23.31 -10.71
C PRO A 502 3.33 21.84 -10.73
N GLY A 503 2.35 20.96 -10.58
CA GLY A 503 2.50 19.52 -10.74
C GLY A 503 2.33 19.06 -12.18
N ASP A 504 1.93 17.80 -12.33
CA ASP A 504 1.54 17.20 -13.61
C ASP A 504 0.31 17.92 -14.21
N SER A 505 0.24 17.97 -15.54
CA SER A 505 -0.93 18.54 -16.23
C SER A 505 -2.12 17.57 -16.16
N ILE A 506 -3.34 18.13 -16.17
CA ILE A 506 -4.59 17.37 -16.26
C ILE A 506 -4.53 16.39 -17.44
N ASP A 507 -4.05 16.85 -18.60
CA ASP A 507 -3.93 16.03 -19.80
C ASP A 507 -3.00 14.83 -19.59
N SER A 508 -1.82 15.03 -18.99
CA SER A 508 -0.88 13.92 -18.74
C SER A 508 -1.45 12.88 -17.77
N VAL A 509 -2.18 13.32 -16.75
CA VAL A 509 -2.82 12.44 -15.76
C VAL A 509 -3.98 11.67 -16.39
N ARG A 510 -4.81 12.37 -17.17
CA ARG A 510 -5.95 11.79 -17.90
C ARG A 510 -5.48 10.74 -18.90
N VAL A 511 -4.63 11.10 -19.86
CA VAL A 511 -4.15 10.17 -20.91
C VAL A 511 -3.48 8.95 -20.30
N SER A 512 -2.60 9.14 -19.31
CA SER A 512 -1.92 8.00 -18.69
C SER A 512 -2.87 7.11 -17.89
N SER A 513 -3.70 7.68 -17.03
CA SER A 513 -4.55 6.88 -16.14
C SER A 513 -5.67 6.21 -16.92
N GLN A 514 -6.29 6.92 -17.87
CA GLN A 514 -7.35 6.39 -18.72
C GLN A 514 -6.87 5.18 -19.54
N LEU A 515 -5.70 5.27 -20.18
CA LEU A 515 -5.12 4.13 -20.90
C LEU A 515 -4.86 2.93 -19.97
N ILE A 516 -4.35 3.19 -18.77
CA ILE A 516 -4.07 2.13 -17.79
C ILE A 516 -5.37 1.44 -17.35
N LEU A 517 -6.44 2.20 -17.13
CA LEU A 517 -7.76 1.67 -16.76
C LEU A 517 -8.40 0.90 -17.92
N GLU A 518 -8.34 1.44 -19.14
CA GLU A 518 -8.86 0.78 -20.36
C GLU A 518 -8.19 -0.59 -20.57
N LEU A 519 -6.87 -0.67 -20.44
CA LEU A 519 -6.16 -1.94 -20.59
C LEU A 519 -6.49 -2.94 -19.46
N GLU A 520 -6.82 -2.46 -18.26
CA GLU A 520 -7.30 -3.32 -17.17
C GLU A 520 -8.68 -3.90 -17.49
N ASP A 521 -9.61 -3.06 -17.95
CA ASP A 521 -10.97 -3.49 -18.27
C ASP A 521 -10.95 -4.52 -19.40
N LEU A 522 -10.17 -4.28 -20.46
CA LEU A 522 -9.97 -5.24 -21.55
C LEU A 522 -9.37 -6.57 -21.07
N LEU A 523 -8.42 -6.53 -20.12
CA LEU A 523 -7.82 -7.73 -19.53
C LEU A 523 -8.85 -8.54 -18.71
N LEU A 524 -9.75 -7.86 -18.01
CA LEU A 524 -10.83 -8.49 -17.25
C LEU A 524 -11.87 -9.13 -18.18
N GLU A 525 -12.24 -8.47 -19.27
CA GLU A 525 -13.14 -9.00 -20.30
C GLU A 525 -12.58 -10.26 -20.96
N GLU A 526 -11.30 -10.25 -21.36
CA GLU A 526 -10.62 -11.43 -21.92
C GLU A 526 -10.63 -12.62 -20.93
N SER A 527 -10.36 -12.33 -19.65
CA SER A 527 -10.33 -13.34 -18.59
C SER A 527 -11.71 -13.95 -18.31
N GLN A 528 -12.79 -13.22 -18.57
CA GLN A 528 -14.17 -13.72 -18.45
C GLN A 528 -14.58 -14.53 -19.69
N GLY A 529 -14.30 -14.02 -20.89
CA GLY A 529 -14.59 -14.74 -22.14
C GLY A 529 -13.90 -16.10 -22.22
N ASN A 530 -12.68 -16.23 -21.69
CA ASN A 530 -11.97 -17.51 -21.61
C ASN A 530 -12.58 -18.50 -20.59
N LYS A 531 -13.34 -18.02 -19.59
CA LYS A 531 -14.02 -18.88 -18.61
C LYS A 531 -15.35 -19.42 -19.13
N ASP A 532 -16.03 -18.68 -20.00
CA ASP A 532 -17.31 -19.10 -20.58
C ASP A 532 -17.14 -20.08 -21.77
N LEU A 533 -15.90 -20.23 -22.28
CA LEU A 533 -15.53 -21.15 -23.36
C LEU A 533 -14.96 -22.50 -22.87
N LEU A 534 -14.83 -22.70 -21.55
CA LEU A 534 -14.35 -23.92 -20.88
C LEU A 534 -15.47 -24.54 -20.06
#